data_AF-A0AAN6X0U8-F1
#
_entry.id   AF-A0AAN6X0U8-F1
#
_cell.length_a   1.000
_cell.length_b   1.000
_cell.length_c   1.000
_cell.angle_alpha   90.00
_cell.angle_beta   90.00
_cell.angle_gamma   90.00
#
_symmetry.space_group_name_H-M   'P 1'
#
loop_
_entity.id
_entity.type
_entity.pdbx_description
1 polymer ?
#
loop_
_entity_poly.entity_id
_entity_poly.type
_entity_poly.pdbx_seq_one_letter_code
_entity_poly.pdbx_strand_id
1 'polypeptide(L)'
;MKSILALGLGLLSLATAQTSFPKADGTRFNIDGKTGYFAGTNSYWISFLTNNRDVDLVLDHLQTSGLKILRIWGFNDVNSRPNSGTVWFQLLQSSGSQINTGADGLQRLDYIVKSAEQRGVKLIINFVNYWDDYGGMKAYTTAFGGSKEGWYTNARAQEQYKKYIAAVVSRYVNSPAIFAWELANEPRCKGCNTDVIFKWATDISNYVRSLDPNHMITLGDEGFGLAGATTYPYQYGEGTDFAKNLGVKNLDFGTFHMYPQHWGVPNSFGAGWIRDHAAACKKAGKPCMLEEYGVSTDQCNVQKGWQAASRQLATEGMSSDLFWQWGDQLSSGRTHNDGFTIYYGSSQATCLVTDHSTVAMFSKPLTGLVPLLCALLTFITPIMSQSQVRIMALGDSITGSPGCWRALLYRRLQTAGITNNTKFVGSLPAQGCGFPYDGANEGHGGILATQIVSQKLLPGWLSSAKPDVVMMHLGTNDVWNNRSPEEILVAYGQMVDWMRESKASIKILVAQIIPMNPPNCRECGQRVQNLNKAIPGWAAGKNSTESPITVVDCWTGFDTSRMTGDGVHPNNAGNEKLAGCWFEPLVKAIK
;
A
#
# COMPACT_ATOMS: atom_id res chain seq x y z
N MET A 1 -31.90 -60.34 2.39
CA MET A 1 -31.52 -59.14 3.17
C MET A 1 -30.14 -58.70 2.72
N LYS A 2 -30.03 -57.45 2.25
CA LYS A 2 -28.88 -56.51 2.34
C LYS A 2 -27.52 -56.97 1.75
N SER A 3 -26.79 -56.20 0.96
CA SER A 3 -26.93 -54.85 0.42
C SER A 3 -25.84 -54.70 -0.66
N ILE A 4 -26.19 -54.05 -1.78
CA ILE A 4 -25.27 -53.56 -2.80
C ILE A 4 -24.79 -52.18 -2.34
N LEU A 5 -23.48 -51.96 -2.24
CA LEU A 5 -22.89 -50.63 -2.04
C LEU A 5 -22.39 -50.12 -3.40
N ALA A 6 -23.11 -49.15 -3.97
CA ALA A 6 -22.68 -48.42 -5.16
C ALA A 6 -21.76 -47.26 -4.73
N LEU A 7 -20.54 -47.22 -5.29
CA LEU A 7 -19.66 -46.05 -5.20
C LEU A 7 -20.20 -44.96 -6.14
N GLY A 8 -20.61 -43.83 -5.58
CA GLY A 8 -20.84 -42.59 -6.33
C GLY A 8 -19.53 -41.83 -6.49
N LEU A 9 -19.01 -41.73 -7.72
CA LEU A 9 -18.04 -40.70 -8.09
C LEU A 9 -18.78 -39.36 -8.20
N GLY A 10 -18.56 -38.47 -7.24
CA GLY A 10 -18.93 -37.06 -7.35
C GLY A 10 -17.96 -36.34 -8.28
N LEU A 11 -18.42 -36.02 -9.50
CA LEU A 11 -17.79 -35.02 -10.37
C LEU A 11 -17.88 -33.66 -9.67
N LEU A 12 -16.77 -33.18 -9.10
CA LEU A 12 -16.59 -31.76 -8.81
C LEU A 12 -16.53 -31.01 -10.15
N SER A 13 -17.61 -30.34 -10.52
CA SER A 13 -17.53 -29.34 -11.58
C SER A 13 -16.65 -28.18 -11.08
N LEU A 14 -15.53 -27.96 -11.74
CA LEU A 14 -14.78 -26.71 -11.63
C LEU A 14 -15.70 -25.62 -12.18
N ALA A 15 -16.30 -24.82 -11.31
CA ALA A 15 -16.98 -23.60 -11.72
C ALA A 15 -15.93 -22.69 -12.37
N THR A 16 -15.94 -22.61 -13.70
CA THR A 16 -15.17 -21.63 -14.46
C THR A 16 -15.57 -20.24 -13.98
N ALA A 17 -14.64 -19.46 -13.44
CA ALA A 17 -14.89 -18.07 -13.09
C ALA A 17 -15.43 -17.34 -14.33
N GLN A 18 -16.65 -16.81 -14.23
CA GLN A 18 -17.32 -16.14 -15.35
C GLN A 18 -16.67 -14.77 -15.57
N THR A 19 -15.92 -14.62 -16.66
CA THR A 19 -15.36 -13.33 -17.08
C THR A 19 -16.49 -12.39 -17.47
N SER A 20 -16.54 -11.20 -16.90
CA SER A 20 -17.58 -10.20 -17.19
C SER A 20 -16.96 -8.82 -17.40
N PHE A 21 -17.66 -7.95 -18.13
CA PHE A 21 -17.25 -6.55 -18.24
C PHE A 21 -17.16 -5.89 -16.85
N PRO A 22 -16.04 -5.24 -16.52
CA PRO A 22 -15.93 -4.41 -15.33
C PRO A 22 -17.00 -3.31 -15.35
N LYS A 23 -17.58 -3.01 -14.18
CA LYS A 23 -18.63 -2.00 -14.06
C LYS A 23 -18.60 -1.29 -12.71
N ALA A 24 -19.22 -0.12 -12.64
CA ALA A 24 -19.59 0.50 -11.37
C ALA A 24 -20.79 -0.26 -10.75
N ASP A 25 -20.75 -0.42 -9.44
CA ASP A 25 -21.79 -1.01 -8.60
C ASP A 25 -21.97 -0.10 -7.37
N GLY A 26 -22.87 0.88 -7.52
CA GLY A 26 -22.91 2.05 -6.64
C GLY A 26 -21.59 2.82 -6.68
N THR A 27 -21.03 3.11 -5.51
CA THR A 27 -19.73 3.78 -5.37
C THR A 27 -18.54 2.81 -5.36
N ARG A 28 -18.73 1.56 -5.82
CA ARG A 28 -17.67 0.54 -5.89
C ARG A 28 -17.52 0.00 -7.31
N PHE A 29 -16.43 -0.70 -7.57
CA PHE A 29 -16.25 -1.45 -8.80
C PHE A 29 -16.64 -2.92 -8.62
N ASN A 30 -17.18 -3.52 -9.67
CA ASN A 30 -17.34 -4.95 -9.81
C ASN A 30 -16.41 -5.45 -10.92
N ILE A 31 -15.48 -6.34 -10.57
CA ILE A 31 -14.57 -6.99 -11.52
C ILE A 31 -14.80 -8.50 -11.43
N ASP A 32 -15.21 -9.11 -12.54
CA ASP A 32 -15.46 -10.56 -12.67
C ASP A 32 -16.37 -11.09 -11.54
N GLY A 33 -17.47 -10.38 -11.27
CA GLY A 33 -18.47 -10.74 -10.27
C GLY A 33 -18.12 -10.35 -8.83
N LYS A 34 -16.94 -9.78 -8.56
CA LYS A 34 -16.54 -9.33 -7.22
C LYS A 34 -16.70 -7.82 -7.08
N THR A 35 -17.63 -7.37 -6.24
CA THR A 35 -17.74 -5.95 -5.86
C THR A 35 -16.73 -5.63 -4.76
N GLY A 36 -15.78 -4.76 -5.08
CA GLY A 36 -14.45 -4.76 -4.46
C GLY A 36 -13.84 -3.38 -4.28
N TYR A 37 -12.80 -3.31 -3.44
CA TYR A 37 -11.74 -2.33 -3.59
C TYR A 37 -10.62 -3.02 -4.36
N PHE A 38 -10.05 -2.38 -5.37
CA PHE A 38 -9.02 -2.99 -6.21
C PHE A 38 -7.73 -2.18 -6.19
N ALA A 39 -6.60 -2.85 -6.03
CA ALA A 39 -5.30 -2.24 -6.24
C ALA A 39 -4.88 -2.43 -7.70
N GLY A 40 -4.22 -1.42 -8.25
CA GLY A 40 -3.66 -1.46 -9.59
C GLY A 40 -2.33 -0.72 -9.69
N THR A 41 -1.88 -0.49 -10.92
CA THR A 41 -0.66 0.26 -11.21
C THR A 41 -0.71 0.90 -12.59
N ASN A 42 0.25 1.77 -12.87
CA ASN A 42 0.50 2.35 -14.19
C ASN A 42 1.71 1.66 -14.82
N SER A 43 1.61 1.26 -16.08
CA SER A 43 2.76 0.81 -16.89
C SER A 43 2.60 1.40 -18.27
N TYR A 44 3.03 2.64 -18.38
CA TYR A 44 2.87 3.42 -19.58
C TYR A 44 3.59 2.80 -20.78
N TRP A 45 4.75 2.22 -20.50
CA TRP A 45 5.75 1.79 -21.47
C TRP A 45 5.43 0.41 -22.04
N ILE A 46 4.56 -0.36 -21.40
CA ILE A 46 4.17 -1.70 -21.87
C ILE A 46 3.58 -1.64 -23.28
N SER A 47 2.86 -0.55 -23.61
CA SER A 47 2.26 -0.27 -24.92
C SER A 47 3.26 -0.24 -26.07
N PHE A 48 4.54 0.00 -25.76
CA PHE A 48 5.58 0.21 -26.78
C PHE A 48 6.61 -0.93 -26.83
N LEU A 49 6.46 -1.95 -26.00
CA LEU A 49 7.29 -3.14 -26.07
C LEU A 49 7.02 -3.89 -27.35
N THR A 50 8.07 -4.28 -28.07
CA THR A 50 7.99 -5.07 -29.31
C THR A 50 8.17 -6.57 -29.08
N ASN A 51 8.64 -6.97 -27.89
CA ASN A 51 8.78 -8.37 -27.49
C ASN A 51 7.56 -8.83 -26.69
N ASN A 52 6.82 -9.78 -27.25
CA ASN A 52 5.63 -10.36 -26.64
C ASN A 52 5.92 -11.05 -25.30
N ARG A 53 7.09 -11.67 -25.13
CA ARG A 53 7.48 -12.30 -23.85
C ARG A 53 7.66 -11.29 -22.73
N ASP A 54 8.11 -10.08 -23.05
CA ASP A 54 8.26 -9.02 -22.04
C ASP A 54 6.89 -8.50 -21.60
N VAL A 55 5.92 -8.39 -22.52
CA VAL A 55 4.52 -8.06 -22.18
C VAL A 55 3.91 -9.13 -21.26
N ASP A 56 4.09 -10.41 -21.63
CA ASP A 56 3.61 -11.54 -20.84
C ASP A 56 4.22 -11.57 -19.43
N LEU A 57 5.53 -11.36 -19.33
CA LEU A 57 6.26 -11.31 -18.06
C LEU A 57 5.71 -10.24 -17.12
N VAL A 58 5.49 -9.02 -17.64
CA VAL A 58 4.96 -7.92 -16.82
C VAL A 58 3.55 -8.27 -16.32
N LEU A 59 2.69 -8.78 -17.19
CA LEU A 59 1.32 -9.14 -16.80
C LEU A 59 1.28 -10.35 -15.87
N ASP A 60 2.20 -11.30 -15.99
CA ASP A 60 2.39 -12.39 -15.03
C ASP A 60 2.76 -11.84 -13.65
N HIS A 61 3.72 -10.91 -13.58
CA HIS A 61 4.12 -10.29 -12.31
C HIS A 61 3.00 -9.48 -11.66
N LEU A 62 2.16 -8.79 -12.44
CA LEU A 62 0.96 -8.11 -11.94
C LEU A 62 -0.04 -9.11 -11.34
N GLN A 63 -0.30 -10.22 -12.05
CA GLN A 63 -1.20 -11.26 -11.60
C GLN A 63 -0.71 -11.88 -10.28
N THR A 64 0.57 -12.26 -10.20
CA THR A 64 1.16 -12.84 -8.97
C THR A 64 1.22 -11.86 -7.82
N SER A 65 1.29 -10.55 -8.11
CA SER A 65 1.26 -9.47 -7.11
C SER A 65 -0.16 -9.12 -6.65
N GLY A 66 -1.20 -9.75 -7.22
CA GLY A 66 -2.59 -9.50 -6.87
C GLY A 66 -3.17 -8.18 -7.40
N LEU A 67 -2.47 -7.51 -8.32
CA LEU A 67 -2.96 -6.29 -8.96
C LEU A 67 -3.98 -6.62 -10.04
N LYS A 68 -5.12 -5.93 -10.03
CA LYS A 68 -6.25 -6.24 -10.93
C LYS A 68 -6.44 -5.25 -12.06
N ILE A 69 -5.98 -4.02 -11.88
CA ILE A 69 -6.14 -2.94 -12.84
C ILE A 69 -4.76 -2.47 -13.28
N LEU A 70 -4.55 -2.36 -14.59
CA LEU A 70 -3.35 -1.78 -15.19
C LEU A 70 -3.75 -0.63 -16.10
N ARG A 71 -3.22 0.57 -15.84
CA ARG A 71 -3.37 1.72 -16.73
C ARG A 71 -2.20 1.80 -17.71
N ILE A 72 -2.51 1.94 -18.99
CA ILE A 72 -1.54 1.95 -20.11
C ILE A 72 -1.83 3.10 -21.06
N TRP A 73 -0.83 3.54 -21.82
CA TRP A 73 -1.07 4.52 -22.88
C TRP A 73 -1.66 3.87 -24.12
N GLY A 74 -2.86 4.29 -24.47
CA GLY A 74 -3.52 3.94 -25.73
C GLY A 74 -3.14 4.85 -26.88
N PHE A 75 -2.15 5.74 -26.70
CA PHE A 75 -1.67 6.70 -27.68
C PHE A 75 -0.14 6.61 -27.87
N ASN A 76 0.31 7.03 -29.06
CA ASN A 76 1.70 7.30 -29.40
C ASN A 76 1.69 8.13 -30.69
N ASP A 77 1.61 9.45 -30.50
CA ASP A 77 1.38 10.43 -31.56
C ASP A 77 2.71 11.01 -32.05
N VAL A 78 2.86 11.12 -33.37
CA VAL A 78 4.06 11.67 -34.01
C VAL A 78 3.69 12.67 -35.11
N ASN A 79 4.54 13.66 -35.39
CA ASN A 79 4.38 14.55 -36.55
C ASN A 79 5.24 14.14 -37.76
N SER A 80 6.16 13.21 -37.57
CA SER A 80 6.95 12.56 -38.61
C SER A 80 7.06 11.07 -38.30
N ARG A 81 7.08 10.23 -39.34
CA ARG A 81 7.24 8.78 -39.14
C ARG A 81 8.62 8.52 -38.54
N PRO A 82 8.71 7.74 -37.45
CA PRO A 82 9.99 7.37 -36.87
C PRO A 82 10.72 6.36 -37.76
N ASN A 83 11.95 6.03 -37.39
CA ASN A 83 12.73 4.98 -38.04
C ASN A 83 12.00 3.63 -37.99
N SER A 84 12.25 2.78 -38.99
CA SER A 84 11.66 1.44 -39.08
C SER A 84 11.90 0.64 -37.80
N GLY A 85 10.84 0.01 -37.27
CA GLY A 85 10.87 -0.78 -36.04
C GLY A 85 10.58 0.01 -34.76
N THR A 86 10.49 1.35 -34.83
CA THR A 86 10.04 2.17 -33.70
C THR A 86 8.52 2.23 -33.65
N VAL A 87 7.94 1.97 -32.48
CA VAL A 87 6.48 1.97 -32.30
C VAL A 87 5.92 3.39 -32.44
N TRP A 88 4.85 3.55 -33.24
CA TRP A 88 4.03 4.75 -33.36
C TRP A 88 2.59 4.35 -33.69
N PHE A 89 1.60 5.02 -33.11
CA PHE A 89 0.19 4.67 -33.32
C PHE A 89 -0.51 5.62 -34.26
N GLN A 90 -0.12 6.89 -34.28
CA GLN A 90 -0.74 7.88 -35.13
C GLN A 90 0.25 8.94 -35.61
N LEU A 91 0.20 9.24 -36.90
CA LEU A 91 0.91 10.31 -37.56
C LEU A 91 -0.05 11.48 -37.77
N LEU A 92 0.25 12.62 -37.15
CA LEU A 92 -0.55 13.84 -37.22
C LEU A 92 0.09 14.84 -38.19
N GLN A 93 -0.64 15.16 -39.24
CA GLN A 93 -0.25 16.09 -40.29
C GLN A 93 -1.42 17.00 -40.65
N SER A 94 -1.11 18.21 -41.14
CA SER A 94 -2.11 19.17 -41.60
C SER A 94 -3.06 18.57 -42.66
N SER A 95 -2.58 17.63 -43.47
CA SER A 95 -3.42 16.80 -44.31
C SER A 95 -2.84 15.38 -44.34
N GLY A 96 -3.70 14.37 -44.50
CA GLY A 96 -3.25 12.98 -44.63
C GLY A 96 -2.71 12.35 -43.34
N SER A 97 -3.26 12.72 -42.18
CA SER A 97 -2.99 12.01 -40.91
C SER A 97 -3.30 10.52 -41.04
N GLN A 98 -2.53 9.67 -40.35
CA GLN A 98 -2.59 8.21 -40.51
C GLN A 98 -2.60 7.51 -39.17
N ILE A 99 -3.38 6.44 -39.06
CA ILE A 99 -3.43 5.57 -37.89
C ILE A 99 -2.71 4.27 -38.26
N ASN A 100 -1.67 3.92 -37.51
CA ASN A 100 -0.87 2.74 -37.78
C ASN A 100 -1.53 1.49 -37.18
N THR A 101 -2.12 0.65 -38.03
CA THR A 101 -2.68 -0.66 -37.64
C THR A 101 -1.71 -1.82 -37.89
N GLY A 102 -0.46 -1.52 -38.24
CA GLY A 102 0.60 -2.49 -38.51
C GLY A 102 1.28 -3.04 -37.26
N ALA A 103 2.33 -3.85 -37.47
CA ALA A 103 3.07 -4.56 -36.42
C ALA A 103 3.82 -3.65 -35.44
N ASP A 104 4.27 -2.48 -35.91
CA ASP A 104 4.87 -1.40 -35.11
C ASP A 104 3.83 -0.35 -34.69
N GLY A 105 2.54 -0.66 -34.82
CA GLY A 105 1.42 0.20 -34.48
C GLY A 105 0.48 -0.44 -33.46
N LEU A 106 -0.82 -0.30 -33.69
CA LEU A 106 -1.86 -0.79 -32.78
C LEU A 106 -1.86 -2.31 -32.56
N GLN A 107 -1.14 -3.11 -33.37
CA GLN A 107 -0.93 -4.53 -33.05
C GLN A 107 -0.14 -4.76 -31.76
N ARG A 108 0.63 -3.77 -31.29
CA ARG A 108 1.26 -3.84 -29.96
C ARG A 108 0.20 -3.79 -28.85
N LEU A 109 -0.79 -2.92 -29.01
CA LEU A 109 -1.94 -2.85 -28.10
C LEU A 109 -2.81 -4.11 -28.17
N ASP A 110 -3.01 -4.69 -29.36
CA ASP A 110 -3.74 -5.95 -29.52
C ASP A 110 -3.15 -7.06 -28.65
N TYR A 111 -1.82 -7.17 -28.66
CA TYR A 111 -1.14 -8.21 -27.90
C TYR A 111 -1.31 -8.02 -26.40
N ILE A 112 -1.26 -6.78 -25.91
CA ILE A 112 -1.45 -6.47 -24.49
C ILE A 112 -2.87 -6.81 -24.05
N VAL A 113 -3.89 -6.44 -24.83
CA VAL A 113 -5.29 -6.79 -24.53
C VAL A 113 -5.46 -8.31 -24.48
N LYS A 114 -4.96 -9.03 -25.49
CA LYS A 114 -5.00 -10.51 -25.52
C LYS A 114 -4.29 -11.12 -24.32
N SER A 115 -3.12 -10.60 -23.93
CA SER A 115 -2.35 -11.11 -22.80
C SER A 115 -3.03 -10.81 -21.45
N ALA A 116 -3.67 -9.64 -21.32
CA ALA A 116 -4.45 -9.25 -20.15
C ALA A 116 -5.70 -10.13 -19.96
N GLU A 117 -6.39 -10.48 -21.04
CA GLU A 117 -7.52 -11.44 -21.03
C GLU A 117 -7.11 -12.78 -20.40
N GLN A 118 -5.96 -13.31 -20.80
CA GLN A 118 -5.45 -14.60 -20.31
C GLN A 118 -5.10 -14.57 -18.81
N ARG A 119 -4.77 -13.40 -18.28
CA ARG A 119 -4.28 -13.22 -16.90
C ARG A 119 -5.31 -12.61 -15.96
N GLY A 120 -6.47 -12.21 -16.48
CA GLY A 120 -7.52 -11.57 -15.69
C GLY A 120 -7.10 -10.21 -15.14
N VAL A 121 -6.30 -9.46 -15.90
CA VAL A 121 -5.94 -8.05 -15.66
C VAL A 121 -6.88 -7.17 -16.47
N LYS A 122 -7.35 -6.07 -15.88
CA LYS A 122 -8.27 -5.12 -16.53
C LYS A 122 -7.54 -3.82 -16.89
N LEU A 123 -7.72 -3.32 -18.10
CA LEU A 123 -6.95 -2.24 -18.69
C LEU A 123 -7.71 -0.92 -18.67
N ILE A 124 -7.09 0.13 -18.14
CA ILE A 124 -7.48 1.52 -18.43
C ILE A 124 -6.64 1.97 -19.62
N ILE A 125 -7.30 2.44 -20.67
CA ILE A 125 -6.64 2.85 -21.92
C ILE A 125 -7.07 4.28 -22.25
N ASN A 126 -6.12 5.20 -22.23
CA ASN A 126 -6.35 6.59 -22.58
C ASN A 126 -5.97 6.95 -24.01
N PHE A 127 -6.65 7.94 -24.58
CA PHE A 127 -6.59 8.20 -26.03
C PHE A 127 -5.63 9.31 -26.44
N VAL A 128 -5.20 10.18 -25.52
CA VAL A 128 -4.28 11.28 -25.80
C VAL A 128 -3.60 11.76 -24.50
N ASN A 129 -2.42 12.35 -24.61
CA ASN A 129 -1.73 13.01 -23.51
C ASN A 129 -2.02 14.52 -23.49
N TYR A 130 -2.26 15.11 -22.32
CA TYR A 130 -2.15 16.56 -22.17
C TYR A 130 -0.71 17.04 -22.33
N TRP A 131 0.26 16.27 -21.81
CA TRP A 131 1.69 16.57 -21.92
C TRP A 131 2.24 16.20 -23.30
N ASP A 132 3.50 16.56 -23.54
CA ASP A 132 4.13 16.43 -24.85
C ASP A 132 4.79 15.05 -25.05
N ASP A 133 4.94 14.25 -23.98
CA ASP A 133 5.47 12.89 -24.05
C ASP A 133 4.59 12.02 -24.95
N TYR A 134 5.25 11.37 -25.92
CA TYR A 134 4.61 10.60 -26.99
C TYR A 134 3.59 11.44 -27.80
N GLY A 135 3.91 12.73 -27.97
CA GLY A 135 3.24 13.67 -28.87
C GLY A 135 2.14 14.48 -28.19
N GLY A 136 1.11 13.82 -27.68
CA GLY A 136 -0.01 14.43 -26.97
C GLY A 136 -0.73 15.56 -27.73
N MET A 137 -1.43 16.42 -27.00
CA MET A 137 -2.13 17.59 -27.57
C MET A 137 -1.17 18.52 -28.34
N LYS A 138 0.12 18.52 -28.00
CA LYS A 138 1.14 19.27 -28.75
C LYS A 138 1.28 18.77 -30.19
N ALA A 139 1.28 17.46 -30.43
CA ALA A 139 1.36 16.92 -31.78
C ALA A 139 0.13 17.29 -32.63
N TYR A 140 -1.05 17.39 -32.02
CA TYR A 140 -2.26 17.90 -32.69
C TYR A 140 -2.15 19.39 -33.02
N THR A 141 -1.72 20.22 -32.08
CA THR A 141 -1.57 21.68 -32.33
C THR A 141 -0.47 21.97 -33.36
N THR A 142 0.58 21.16 -33.43
CA THR A 142 1.57 21.22 -34.52
C THR A 142 0.96 20.92 -35.89
N ALA A 143 0.06 19.95 -35.99
CA ALA A 143 -0.58 19.57 -37.25
C ALA A 143 -1.71 20.52 -37.67
N PHE A 144 -2.53 20.98 -36.72
CA PHE A 144 -3.81 21.63 -36.98
C PHE A 144 -3.86 23.10 -36.53
N GLY A 145 -2.79 23.62 -35.94
CA GLY A 145 -2.70 24.99 -35.42
C GLY A 145 -3.44 25.19 -34.08
N GLY A 146 -3.32 26.40 -33.54
CA GLY A 146 -3.93 26.79 -32.25
C GLY A 146 -3.00 26.62 -31.06
N SER A 147 -3.54 26.80 -29.86
CA SER A 147 -2.84 26.55 -28.58
C SER A 147 -3.34 25.25 -27.94
N LYS A 148 -2.67 24.83 -26.87
CA LYS A 148 -3.09 23.64 -26.10
C LYS A 148 -4.47 23.83 -25.48
N GLU A 149 -4.77 25.03 -25.00
CA GLU A 149 -6.09 25.43 -24.49
C GLU A 149 -7.14 25.49 -25.62
N GLY A 150 -6.73 25.93 -26.82
CA GLY A 150 -7.58 25.93 -28.01
C GLY A 150 -7.80 24.55 -28.63
N TRP A 151 -7.07 23.52 -28.21
CA TRP A 151 -7.18 22.16 -28.76
C TRP A 151 -8.58 21.57 -28.58
N TYR A 152 -9.21 21.81 -27.42
CA TYR A 152 -10.53 21.28 -27.07
C TYR A 152 -11.65 21.72 -28.02
N THR A 153 -11.49 22.86 -28.69
CA THR A 153 -12.47 23.42 -29.63
C THR A 153 -11.96 23.49 -31.07
N ASN A 154 -10.73 23.04 -31.34
CA ASN A 154 -10.19 22.96 -32.70
C ASN A 154 -10.86 21.81 -33.46
N ALA A 155 -11.75 22.15 -34.40
CA ALA A 155 -12.55 21.19 -35.15
C ALA A 155 -11.71 20.10 -35.86
N ARG A 156 -10.57 20.46 -36.46
CA ARG A 156 -9.71 19.50 -37.18
C ARG A 156 -9.00 18.55 -36.21
N ALA A 157 -8.53 19.09 -35.07
CA ALA A 157 -7.92 18.27 -34.03
C ALA A 157 -8.94 17.29 -33.43
N GLN A 158 -10.13 17.76 -33.08
CA GLN A 158 -11.19 16.92 -32.51
C GLN A 158 -11.72 15.88 -33.52
N GLU A 159 -11.82 16.23 -34.81
CA GLU A 159 -12.17 15.26 -35.86
C GLU A 159 -11.16 14.12 -35.94
N GLN A 160 -9.86 14.43 -35.98
CA GLN A 160 -8.82 13.41 -36.04
C GLN A 160 -8.75 12.59 -34.74
N TYR A 161 -8.92 13.24 -33.58
CA TYR A 161 -8.96 12.56 -32.29
C TYR A 161 -10.15 11.60 -32.18
N LYS A 162 -11.35 11.99 -32.63
CA LYS A 162 -12.50 11.07 -32.73
C LYS A 162 -12.23 9.89 -33.68
N LYS A 163 -11.55 10.11 -34.81
CA LYS A 163 -11.11 9.01 -35.70
C LYS A 163 -10.16 8.05 -34.98
N TYR A 164 -9.24 8.56 -34.17
CA TYR A 164 -8.32 7.74 -33.38
C TYR A 164 -9.06 6.93 -32.30
N ILE A 165 -9.96 7.57 -31.54
CA ILE A 165 -10.84 6.89 -30.59
C ILE A 165 -11.58 5.73 -31.26
N ALA A 166 -12.23 5.98 -32.40
CA ALA A 166 -12.95 4.94 -33.14
C ALA A 166 -12.04 3.78 -33.56
N ALA A 167 -10.83 4.09 -34.01
CA ALA A 167 -9.86 3.08 -34.42
C ALA A 167 -9.34 2.21 -33.26
N VAL A 168 -9.29 2.74 -32.04
CA VAL A 168 -8.89 1.99 -30.83
C VAL A 168 -10.08 1.22 -30.24
N VAL A 169 -11.20 1.91 -29.96
CA VAL A 169 -12.38 1.33 -29.30
C VAL A 169 -12.97 0.16 -30.09
N SER A 170 -13.08 0.30 -31.42
CA SER A 170 -13.66 -0.75 -32.28
C SER A 170 -12.90 -2.09 -32.23
N ARG A 171 -11.64 -2.08 -31.79
CA ARG A 171 -10.82 -3.30 -31.68
C ARG A 171 -11.19 -4.15 -30.48
N TYR A 172 -11.66 -3.51 -29.40
CA TYR A 172 -11.76 -4.13 -28.08
C TYR A 172 -13.15 -3.99 -27.42
N VAL A 173 -14.16 -3.53 -28.16
CA VAL A 173 -15.55 -3.36 -27.69
C VAL A 173 -16.16 -4.61 -27.02
N ASN A 174 -15.68 -5.80 -27.41
CA ASN A 174 -16.15 -7.09 -26.87
C ASN A 174 -15.16 -7.72 -25.87
N SER A 175 -14.01 -7.09 -25.60
CA SER A 175 -12.98 -7.66 -24.74
C SER A 175 -13.30 -7.41 -23.26
N PRO A 176 -13.47 -8.45 -22.42
CA PRO A 176 -13.71 -8.28 -21.00
C PRO A 176 -12.45 -7.81 -20.23
N ALA A 177 -11.33 -7.62 -20.91
CA ALA A 177 -10.10 -7.09 -20.33
C ALA A 177 -10.07 -5.56 -20.30
N ILE A 178 -11.01 -4.84 -20.92
CA ILE A 178 -11.07 -3.38 -20.78
C ILE A 178 -11.78 -3.03 -19.47
N PHE A 179 -11.08 -2.32 -18.58
CA PHE A 179 -11.67 -1.71 -17.38
C PHE A 179 -12.47 -0.47 -17.75
N ALA A 180 -11.82 0.47 -18.43
CA ALA A 180 -12.42 1.72 -18.86
C ALA A 180 -11.69 2.36 -20.03
N TRP A 181 -12.45 3.11 -20.83
CA TRP A 181 -11.92 4.10 -21.76
C TRP A 181 -11.65 5.41 -21.02
N GLU A 182 -10.45 5.95 -21.15
CA GLU A 182 -10.08 7.21 -20.52
C GLU A 182 -9.88 8.29 -21.58
N LEU A 183 -10.53 9.45 -21.41
CA LEU A 183 -10.52 10.47 -22.46
C LEU A 183 -9.10 10.99 -22.70
N ALA A 184 -8.38 11.39 -21.67
CA ALA A 184 -7.00 11.86 -21.80
C ALA A 184 -6.21 11.60 -20.51
N ASN A 185 -4.88 11.50 -20.65
CA ASN A 185 -3.99 11.66 -19.50
C ASN A 185 -3.96 13.14 -19.07
N GLU A 186 -4.37 13.42 -17.83
CA GLU A 186 -4.25 14.70 -17.14
C GLU A 186 -4.74 15.93 -17.96
N PRO A 187 -5.97 15.92 -18.56
CA PRO A 187 -6.45 17.06 -19.34
C PRO A 187 -6.56 18.32 -18.48
N ARG A 188 -5.81 19.37 -18.88
CA ARG A 188 -5.95 20.74 -18.33
C ARG A 188 -6.25 21.76 -19.41
N CYS A 189 -6.85 22.87 -19.02
CA CYS A 189 -7.04 24.05 -19.86
C CYS A 189 -6.66 25.27 -19.03
N LYS A 190 -5.37 25.60 -19.00
CA LYS A 190 -4.80 26.59 -18.08
C LYS A 190 -5.45 27.97 -18.29
N GLY A 191 -6.04 28.52 -17.23
CA GLY A 191 -6.73 29.83 -17.25
C GLY A 191 -8.07 29.82 -17.99
N CYS A 192 -8.53 28.68 -18.50
CA CYS A 192 -9.83 28.57 -19.16
C CYS A 192 -10.98 28.57 -18.14
N ASN A 193 -12.17 28.91 -18.60
CA ASN A 193 -13.39 28.56 -17.87
C ASN A 193 -13.54 27.04 -17.81
N THR A 194 -13.93 26.50 -16.65
CA THR A 194 -14.11 25.05 -16.43
C THR A 194 -15.17 24.41 -17.33
N ASP A 195 -16.05 25.22 -17.94
CA ASP A 195 -16.97 24.80 -19.00
C ASP A 195 -16.28 24.19 -20.23
N VAL A 196 -15.03 24.57 -20.53
CA VAL A 196 -14.33 24.07 -21.73
C VAL A 196 -14.13 22.56 -21.63
N ILE A 197 -13.52 22.10 -20.53
CA ILE A 197 -13.31 20.67 -20.29
C ILE A 197 -14.63 19.95 -20.04
N PHE A 198 -15.55 20.54 -19.27
CA PHE A 198 -16.86 19.91 -19.01
C PHE A 198 -17.63 19.62 -20.31
N LYS A 199 -17.71 20.59 -21.24
CA LYS A 199 -18.40 20.42 -22.53
C LYS A 199 -17.67 19.43 -23.44
N TRP A 200 -16.34 19.52 -23.49
CA TRP A 200 -15.52 18.57 -24.25
C TRP A 200 -15.68 17.13 -23.73
N ALA A 201 -15.56 16.92 -22.42
CA ALA A 201 -15.74 15.62 -21.80
C ALA A 201 -17.15 15.06 -22.03
N THR A 202 -18.17 15.92 -22.03
CA THR A 202 -19.55 15.54 -22.38
C THR A 202 -19.65 15.05 -23.83
N ASP A 203 -19.12 15.80 -24.80
CA ASP A 203 -19.17 15.42 -26.21
C ASP A 203 -18.37 14.14 -26.50
N ILE A 204 -17.15 14.05 -25.99
CA ILE A 204 -16.27 12.89 -26.23
C ILE A 204 -16.80 11.64 -25.51
N SER A 205 -17.25 11.72 -24.27
CA SER A 205 -17.83 10.55 -23.59
C SER A 205 -19.13 10.08 -24.25
N ASN A 206 -19.97 10.99 -24.77
CA ASN A 206 -21.12 10.62 -25.60
C ASN A 206 -20.69 9.90 -26.87
N TYR A 207 -19.62 10.36 -27.51
CA TYR A 207 -19.08 9.73 -28.71
C TYR A 207 -18.55 8.32 -28.40
N VAL A 208 -17.71 8.16 -27.37
CA VAL A 208 -17.20 6.85 -26.92
C VAL A 208 -18.35 5.91 -26.59
N ARG A 209 -19.36 6.37 -25.83
CA ARG A 209 -20.55 5.57 -25.51
C ARG A 209 -21.35 5.13 -26.74
N SER A 210 -21.34 5.91 -27.82
CA SER A 210 -22.00 5.53 -29.08
C SER A 210 -21.24 4.44 -29.85
N LEU A 211 -19.94 4.29 -29.60
CA LEU A 211 -19.11 3.21 -30.15
C LEU A 211 -19.12 1.97 -29.26
N ASP A 212 -19.23 2.15 -27.94
CA ASP A 212 -19.10 1.10 -26.93
C ASP A 212 -20.16 1.24 -25.82
N PRO A 213 -21.22 0.41 -25.84
CA PRO A 213 -22.24 0.40 -24.80
C PRO A 213 -21.84 -0.43 -23.56
N ASN A 214 -20.71 -1.13 -23.59
CA ASN A 214 -20.35 -2.15 -22.60
C ASN A 214 -19.42 -1.62 -21.50
N HIS A 215 -18.39 -0.85 -21.87
CA HIS A 215 -17.31 -0.50 -20.95
C HIS A 215 -17.56 0.81 -20.19
N MET A 216 -16.90 0.95 -19.04
CA MET A 216 -16.87 2.22 -18.33
C MET A 216 -16.07 3.27 -19.09
N ILE A 217 -16.35 4.54 -18.82
CA ILE A 217 -15.64 5.69 -19.38
C ILE A 217 -15.24 6.62 -18.23
N THR A 218 -14.02 7.14 -18.24
CA THR A 218 -13.54 8.15 -17.27
C THR A 218 -12.79 9.29 -17.97
N LEU A 219 -12.56 10.38 -17.26
CA LEU A 219 -11.90 11.57 -17.80
C LEU A 219 -10.37 11.43 -17.84
N GLY A 220 -9.76 10.93 -16.74
CA GLY A 220 -8.31 10.85 -16.56
C GLY A 220 -7.67 12.13 -16.02
N ASP A 221 -8.48 13.01 -15.42
CA ASP A 221 -8.00 14.26 -14.80
C ASP A 221 -7.37 14.06 -13.43
N GLU A 222 -6.53 15.02 -13.04
CA GLU A 222 -5.81 15.00 -11.76
C GLU A 222 -6.70 15.30 -10.56
N GLY A 223 -7.97 15.68 -10.77
CA GLY A 223 -8.91 16.07 -9.72
C GLY A 223 -8.84 17.54 -9.31
N PHE A 224 -8.11 18.38 -10.05
CA PHE A 224 -8.01 19.79 -9.69
C PHE A 224 -9.33 20.56 -9.75
N GLY A 225 -9.42 21.60 -8.94
CA GLY A 225 -10.61 22.43 -8.84
C GLY A 225 -11.70 21.74 -8.04
N LEU A 226 -11.62 21.85 -6.72
CA LEU A 226 -12.59 21.29 -5.79
C LEU A 226 -12.77 22.25 -4.62
N ALA A 227 -14.00 22.53 -4.22
CA ALA A 227 -14.23 23.36 -3.03
C ALA A 227 -13.77 22.63 -1.75
N GLY A 228 -13.04 23.32 -0.87
CA GLY A 228 -12.67 22.77 0.45
C GLY A 228 -11.34 23.28 1.00
N ALA A 229 -10.41 23.70 0.15
CA ALA A 229 -9.12 24.25 0.56
C ALA A 229 -8.60 25.33 -0.40
N THR A 230 -7.58 26.08 0.03
CA THR A 230 -7.01 27.24 -0.69
C THR A 230 -5.68 26.94 -1.40
N THR A 231 -5.12 25.75 -1.22
CA THR A 231 -3.89 25.33 -1.91
C THR A 231 -4.13 25.19 -3.41
N TYR A 232 -3.06 25.36 -4.21
CA TYR A 232 -3.09 25.32 -5.68
C TYR A 232 -3.93 24.15 -6.27
N PRO A 233 -3.78 22.87 -5.85
CA PRO A 233 -4.56 21.77 -6.42
C PRO A 233 -6.09 21.91 -6.29
N TYR A 234 -6.57 22.60 -5.25
CA TYR A 234 -8.01 22.82 -5.06
C TYR A 234 -8.55 24.00 -5.89
N GLN A 235 -7.68 24.77 -6.55
CA GLN A 235 -8.07 25.92 -7.34
C GLN A 235 -8.45 25.53 -8.77
N TYR A 236 -9.33 26.31 -9.39
CA TYR A 236 -9.86 26.06 -10.74
C TYR A 236 -8.97 26.58 -11.88
N GLY A 237 -7.72 26.97 -11.57
CA GLY A 237 -6.81 27.64 -12.51
C GLY A 237 -6.31 26.75 -13.65
N GLU A 238 -6.40 25.43 -13.48
CA GLU A 238 -6.06 24.46 -14.53
C GLU A 238 -7.28 24.11 -15.42
N GLY A 239 -8.40 24.84 -15.28
CA GLY A 239 -9.56 24.72 -16.18
C GLY A 239 -10.45 23.51 -15.91
N THR A 240 -10.28 22.85 -14.77
CA THR A 240 -11.08 21.71 -14.32
C THR A 240 -11.93 22.10 -13.11
N ASP A 241 -13.08 21.46 -12.96
CA ASP A 241 -13.92 21.48 -11.76
C ASP A 241 -14.36 20.04 -11.50
N PHE A 242 -13.75 19.40 -10.52
CA PHE A 242 -13.91 17.97 -10.26
C PHE A 242 -15.37 17.60 -9.97
N ALA A 243 -16.04 18.38 -9.10
CA ALA A 243 -17.43 18.13 -8.74
C ALA A 243 -18.38 18.30 -9.93
N LYS A 244 -18.11 19.26 -10.82
CA LYS A 244 -18.87 19.48 -12.05
C LYS A 244 -18.62 18.38 -13.07
N ASN A 245 -17.38 17.94 -13.25
CA ASN A 245 -17.01 16.87 -14.18
C ASN A 245 -17.64 15.53 -13.78
N LEU A 246 -17.77 15.24 -12.48
CA LEU A 246 -18.55 14.11 -11.99
C LEU A 246 -20.03 14.14 -12.42
N GLY A 247 -20.57 15.30 -12.80
CA GLY A 247 -21.92 15.45 -13.34
C GLY A 247 -22.08 15.02 -14.80
N VAL A 248 -20.99 14.75 -15.54
CA VAL A 248 -21.08 14.27 -16.92
C VAL A 248 -21.68 12.86 -16.92
N LYS A 249 -22.79 12.66 -17.65
CA LYS A 249 -23.59 11.44 -17.60
C LYS A 249 -22.82 10.18 -17.98
N ASN A 250 -22.02 10.25 -19.04
CA ASN A 250 -21.28 9.12 -19.59
C ASN A 250 -19.85 9.02 -19.03
N LEU A 251 -19.56 9.66 -17.89
CA LEU A 251 -18.38 9.32 -17.08
C LEU A 251 -18.84 8.46 -15.91
N ASP A 252 -18.37 7.23 -15.82
CA ASP A 252 -18.91 6.24 -14.88
C ASP A 252 -18.27 6.34 -13.48
N PHE A 253 -17.07 6.91 -13.38
CA PHE A 253 -16.35 7.15 -12.12
C PHE A 253 -15.47 8.40 -12.22
N GLY A 254 -15.00 8.89 -11.07
CA GLY A 254 -14.06 10.00 -10.98
C GLY A 254 -12.61 9.52 -10.82
N THR A 255 -11.69 10.23 -11.44
CA THR A 255 -10.24 10.02 -11.34
C THR A 255 -9.59 11.23 -10.68
N PHE A 256 -8.58 10.99 -9.87
CA PHE A 256 -7.71 12.05 -9.37
C PHE A 256 -6.32 11.51 -9.15
N HIS A 257 -5.31 12.37 -9.28
CA HIS A 257 -3.90 12.01 -9.15
C HIS A 257 -3.32 12.63 -7.88
N MET A 258 -2.06 12.35 -7.53
CA MET A 258 -1.43 12.94 -6.35
C MET A 258 0.10 12.99 -6.41
N TYR A 259 0.64 14.19 -6.66
CA TYR A 259 2.09 14.46 -6.67
C TYR A 259 2.46 15.70 -5.84
N PRO A 260 2.48 15.60 -4.50
CA PRO A 260 2.68 16.75 -3.60
C PRO A 260 3.93 17.58 -3.91
N GLN A 261 5.04 16.91 -4.27
CA GLN A 261 6.31 17.54 -4.61
C GLN A 261 6.21 18.47 -5.83
N HIS A 262 5.40 18.10 -6.83
CA HIS A 262 5.21 18.90 -8.04
C HIS A 262 4.21 20.04 -7.82
N TRP A 263 3.33 19.90 -6.83
CA TRP A 263 2.25 20.86 -6.57
C TRP A 263 2.59 21.87 -5.47
N GLY A 264 3.79 21.76 -4.88
CA GLY A 264 4.25 22.66 -3.81
C GLY A 264 3.49 22.47 -2.50
N VAL A 265 3.01 21.25 -2.22
CA VAL A 265 2.29 20.90 -0.97
C VAL A 265 3.01 19.79 -0.22
N PRO A 266 2.91 19.72 1.14
CA PRO A 266 3.60 18.69 1.91
C PRO A 266 2.94 17.32 1.74
N ASN A 267 3.67 16.22 1.97
CA ASN A 267 3.12 14.87 1.86
C ASN A 267 1.92 14.59 2.79
N SER A 268 1.80 15.32 3.91
CA SER A 268 0.65 15.26 4.83
C SER A 268 -0.66 15.76 4.20
N PHE A 269 -0.59 16.49 3.09
CA PHE A 269 -1.73 16.90 2.26
C PHE A 269 -2.53 15.70 1.75
N GLY A 270 -1.86 14.59 1.43
CA GLY A 270 -2.44 13.54 0.61
C GLY A 270 -3.67 12.85 1.21
N ALA A 271 -3.71 12.63 2.53
CA ALA A 271 -4.87 12.03 3.17
C ALA A 271 -6.12 12.93 3.08
N GLY A 272 -5.94 14.26 3.14
CA GLY A 272 -7.02 15.23 2.95
C GLY A 272 -7.52 15.25 1.51
N TRP A 273 -6.58 15.25 0.55
CA TRP A 273 -6.88 15.18 -0.88
C TRP A 273 -7.74 13.97 -1.24
N ILE A 274 -7.34 12.77 -0.79
CA ILE A 274 -8.08 11.52 -1.00
C ILE A 274 -9.48 11.60 -0.38
N ARG A 275 -9.58 12.08 0.86
CA ARG A 275 -10.86 12.19 1.56
C ARG A 275 -11.85 13.10 0.84
N ASP A 276 -11.41 14.26 0.38
CA ASP A 276 -12.30 15.24 -0.21
C ASP A 276 -12.78 14.80 -1.62
N HIS A 277 -11.93 14.13 -2.40
CA HIS A 277 -12.32 13.50 -3.67
C HIS A 277 -13.30 12.36 -3.46
N ALA A 278 -13.02 11.47 -2.50
CA ALA A 278 -13.93 10.39 -2.13
C ALA A 278 -15.32 10.94 -1.76
N ALA A 279 -15.38 12.02 -0.97
CA ALA A 279 -16.62 12.67 -0.59
C ALA A 279 -17.39 13.25 -1.80
N ALA A 280 -16.70 13.87 -2.75
CA ALA A 280 -17.31 14.38 -3.98
C ALA A 280 -17.87 13.25 -4.86
N CYS A 281 -17.12 12.16 -5.06
CA CYS A 281 -17.57 10.97 -5.77
C CYS A 281 -18.78 10.31 -5.09
N LYS A 282 -18.73 10.13 -3.77
CA LYS A 282 -19.85 9.60 -2.96
C LYS A 282 -21.09 10.46 -3.13
N LYS A 283 -20.96 11.79 -3.10
CA LYS A 283 -22.07 12.74 -3.33
C LYS A 283 -22.64 12.62 -4.74
N ALA A 284 -21.81 12.35 -5.75
CA ALA A 284 -22.24 12.10 -7.12
C ALA A 284 -22.79 10.67 -7.35
N GLY A 285 -22.72 9.79 -6.35
CA GLY A 285 -23.15 8.39 -6.47
C GLY A 285 -22.25 7.55 -7.37
N LYS A 286 -20.99 7.97 -7.57
CA LYS A 286 -20.01 7.32 -8.44
C LYS A 286 -18.79 6.84 -7.64
N PRO A 287 -18.09 5.78 -8.09
CA PRO A 287 -16.80 5.41 -7.51
C PRO A 287 -15.74 6.49 -7.77
N CYS A 288 -14.73 6.54 -6.91
CA CYS A 288 -13.52 7.33 -7.09
C CYS A 288 -12.30 6.40 -7.21
N MET A 289 -11.37 6.79 -8.06
CA MET A 289 -10.08 6.13 -8.27
C MET A 289 -8.93 7.12 -8.07
N LEU A 290 -8.01 6.81 -7.15
CA LEU A 290 -6.72 7.49 -7.07
C LEU A 290 -5.83 6.88 -8.16
N GLU A 291 -5.87 7.46 -9.35
CA GLU A 291 -5.41 6.81 -10.60
C GLU A 291 -3.89 6.94 -10.82
N GLU A 292 -3.28 7.94 -10.21
CA GLU A 292 -1.83 8.06 -10.08
C GLU A 292 -1.44 8.66 -8.74
N TYR A 293 -0.34 8.19 -8.16
CA TYR A 293 0.30 8.86 -7.02
C TYR A 293 1.75 8.44 -6.88
N GLY A 294 2.58 9.36 -6.39
CA GLY A 294 4.01 9.11 -6.23
C GLY A 294 4.75 10.14 -5.38
N VAL A 295 5.87 9.71 -4.80
CA VAL A 295 6.92 10.57 -4.24
C VAL A 295 8.29 10.02 -4.65
N SER A 296 9.27 10.89 -4.83
CA SER A 296 10.63 10.48 -5.20
C SER A 296 11.52 10.10 -4.02
N THR A 297 11.11 10.42 -2.79
CA THR A 297 11.83 10.10 -1.55
C THR A 297 10.90 9.51 -0.52
N ASP A 298 11.41 8.55 0.27
CA ASP A 298 10.67 7.86 1.33
C ASP A 298 9.33 7.25 0.86
N GLN A 299 9.36 6.66 -0.35
CA GLN A 299 8.19 6.09 -1.05
C GLN A 299 7.34 5.20 -0.13
N CYS A 300 7.95 4.24 0.55
CA CYS A 300 7.23 3.27 1.37
C CYS A 300 6.45 3.94 2.51
N ASN A 301 7.10 4.75 3.35
CA ASN A 301 6.44 5.31 4.52
C ASN A 301 5.35 6.31 4.13
N VAL A 302 5.60 7.15 3.12
CA VAL A 302 4.67 8.17 2.67
C VAL A 302 3.46 7.54 1.97
N GLN A 303 3.71 6.74 0.93
CA GLN A 303 2.63 6.20 0.09
C GLN A 303 1.80 5.15 0.83
N LYS A 304 2.37 4.39 1.77
CA LYS A 304 1.60 3.42 2.59
C LYS A 304 0.53 4.12 3.43
N GLY A 305 0.81 5.34 3.91
CA GLY A 305 -0.18 6.18 4.59
C GLY A 305 -1.33 6.59 3.66
N TRP A 306 -1.03 6.94 2.41
CA TRP A 306 -2.03 7.29 1.40
C TRP A 306 -2.88 6.11 0.96
N GLN A 307 -2.27 4.95 0.72
CA GLN A 307 -3.00 3.72 0.41
C GLN A 307 -3.91 3.33 1.58
N ALA A 308 -3.47 3.51 2.83
CA ALA A 308 -4.32 3.27 4.00
C ALA A 308 -5.51 4.24 4.04
N ALA A 309 -5.30 5.53 3.79
CA ALA A 309 -6.37 6.52 3.71
C ALA A 309 -7.39 6.17 2.61
N SER A 310 -6.92 5.76 1.43
CA SER A 310 -7.79 5.35 0.34
C SER A 310 -8.62 4.10 0.69
N ARG A 311 -7.97 3.05 1.25
CA ARG A 311 -8.67 1.84 1.70
C ARG A 311 -9.68 2.09 2.81
N GLN A 312 -9.39 2.99 3.75
CA GLN A 312 -10.33 3.35 4.84
C GLN A 312 -11.62 3.97 4.30
N LEU A 313 -11.56 4.60 3.13
CA LEU A 313 -12.69 5.22 2.45
C LEU A 313 -13.34 4.30 1.39
N ALA A 314 -13.04 3.00 1.42
CA ALA A 314 -13.58 2.02 0.46
C ALA A 314 -15.12 1.92 0.45
N THR A 315 -15.77 2.29 1.55
CA THR A 315 -17.24 2.38 1.68
C THR A 315 -17.75 3.82 1.63
N GLU A 316 -16.86 4.77 1.36
CA GLU A 316 -17.10 6.21 1.43
C GLU A 316 -16.69 6.95 0.15
N GLY A 317 -16.65 6.25 -0.98
CA GLY A 317 -16.44 6.82 -2.30
C GLY A 317 -15.20 6.26 -3.01
N MET A 318 -14.13 5.92 -2.28
CA MET A 318 -12.97 5.29 -2.89
C MET A 318 -13.27 3.85 -3.29
N SER A 319 -12.79 3.41 -4.45
CA SER A 319 -12.91 2.01 -4.85
C SER A 319 -11.65 1.43 -5.48
N SER A 320 -10.63 2.25 -5.73
CA SER A 320 -9.37 1.80 -6.30
C SER A 320 -8.25 2.81 -6.07
N ASP A 321 -7.01 2.32 -6.05
CA ASP A 321 -5.80 3.13 -6.20
C ASP A 321 -4.76 2.45 -7.09
N LEU A 322 -4.08 3.25 -7.91
CA LEU A 322 -3.07 2.84 -8.89
C LEU A 322 -1.83 3.70 -8.66
N PHE A 323 -0.74 3.12 -8.17
CA PHE A 323 0.50 3.87 -8.02
C PHE A 323 1.13 4.17 -9.38
N TRP A 324 1.87 5.28 -9.41
CA TRP A 324 2.79 5.60 -10.49
C TRP A 324 4.22 5.30 -10.03
N GLN A 325 4.97 4.37 -10.64
CA GLN A 325 4.57 3.44 -11.70
C GLN A 325 5.27 2.08 -11.55
N TRP A 326 4.78 1.07 -12.29
CA TRP A 326 5.40 -0.25 -12.33
C TRP A 326 6.81 -0.18 -12.92
N GLY A 327 7.75 -0.89 -12.29
CA GLY A 327 9.07 -1.16 -12.83
C GLY A 327 9.34 -2.66 -12.94
N ASP A 328 10.04 -3.08 -13.98
CA ASP A 328 10.36 -4.49 -14.19
C ASP A 328 11.76 -4.70 -14.81
N GLN A 329 12.17 -5.96 -14.93
CA GLN A 329 13.37 -6.41 -15.62
C GLN A 329 12.97 -7.14 -16.90
N LEU A 330 13.14 -6.47 -18.04
CA LEU A 330 12.80 -7.00 -19.35
C LEU A 330 14.03 -7.63 -20.03
N SER A 331 13.80 -8.26 -21.19
CA SER A 331 14.87 -8.77 -22.05
C SER A 331 15.83 -7.67 -22.54
N SER A 332 15.36 -6.43 -22.64
CA SER A 332 16.15 -5.25 -23.02
C SER A 332 16.83 -4.54 -21.85
N GLY A 333 16.64 -5.02 -20.61
CA GLY A 333 17.16 -4.38 -19.40
C GLY A 333 16.05 -3.90 -18.45
N ARG A 334 16.44 -3.10 -17.45
CA ARG A 334 15.47 -2.50 -16.53
C ARG A 334 14.61 -1.49 -17.26
N THR A 335 13.33 -1.46 -16.95
CA THR A 335 12.42 -0.40 -17.39
C THR A 335 12.86 0.95 -16.84
N HIS A 336 12.40 2.03 -17.48
CA HIS A 336 12.73 3.40 -17.10
C HIS A 336 12.44 3.67 -15.62
N ASN A 337 13.29 4.48 -14.98
CA ASN A 337 13.08 4.99 -13.63
C ASN A 337 13.00 6.51 -13.66
N ASP A 338 11.80 7.03 -13.43
CA ASP A 338 11.51 8.46 -13.34
C ASP A 338 11.60 9.02 -11.91
N GLY A 339 12.08 8.22 -10.96
CA GLY A 339 12.11 8.55 -9.54
C GLY A 339 10.89 8.11 -8.75
N PHE A 340 9.78 7.75 -9.42
CA PHE A 340 8.56 7.23 -8.79
C PHE A 340 8.41 5.72 -8.95
N THR A 341 9.21 5.12 -9.83
CA THR A 341 9.11 3.71 -10.23
C THR A 341 9.29 2.75 -9.05
N ILE A 342 8.35 1.81 -8.91
CA ILE A 342 8.38 0.72 -7.93
C ILE A 342 8.66 -0.59 -8.68
N TYR A 343 9.88 -1.09 -8.54
CA TYR A 343 10.32 -2.29 -9.25
C TYR A 343 9.79 -3.57 -8.62
N TYR A 344 9.28 -4.48 -9.45
CA TYR A 344 8.91 -5.84 -9.04
C TYR A 344 10.04 -6.53 -8.28
N GLY A 345 9.68 -7.24 -7.20
CA GLY A 345 10.62 -7.94 -6.32
C GLY A 345 11.48 -7.03 -5.42
N SER A 346 11.38 -5.70 -5.52
CA SER A 346 12.05 -4.78 -4.60
C SER A 346 11.38 -4.72 -3.22
N SER A 347 12.11 -4.21 -2.22
CA SER A 347 11.52 -3.95 -0.89
C SER A 347 10.43 -2.88 -0.95
N GLN A 348 10.52 -1.91 -1.87
CA GLN A 348 9.45 -0.95 -2.15
C GLN A 348 8.19 -1.66 -2.67
N ALA A 349 8.33 -2.62 -3.58
CA ALA A 349 7.20 -3.42 -4.06
C ALA A 349 6.60 -4.32 -2.96
N THR A 350 7.42 -4.88 -2.06
CA THR A 350 6.87 -5.56 -0.87
C THR A 350 5.99 -4.60 -0.07
N CYS A 351 6.48 -3.40 0.24
CA CYS A 351 5.77 -2.42 1.07
C CYS A 351 4.51 -1.83 0.41
N LEU A 352 4.57 -1.52 -0.88
CA LEU A 352 3.54 -0.72 -1.57
C LEU A 352 2.68 -1.56 -2.51
N VAL A 353 3.06 -2.79 -2.82
CA VAL A 353 2.27 -3.69 -3.69
C VAL A 353 1.80 -4.90 -2.90
N THR A 354 2.72 -5.66 -2.29
CA THR A 354 2.38 -6.93 -1.62
C THR A 354 1.57 -6.69 -0.34
N ASP A 355 2.04 -5.82 0.55
CA ASP A 355 1.32 -5.45 1.78
C ASP A 355 -0.03 -4.79 1.46
N HIS A 356 -0.13 -4.08 0.35
CA HIS A 356 -1.34 -3.34 -0.01
C HIS A 356 -2.42 -4.25 -0.61
N SER A 357 -2.07 -5.09 -1.58
CA SER A 357 -3.01 -5.97 -2.30
C SER A 357 -3.59 -7.07 -1.40
N THR A 358 -2.80 -7.58 -0.44
CA THR A 358 -3.26 -8.57 0.54
C THR A 358 -4.36 -8.02 1.46
N VAL A 359 -4.29 -6.75 1.85
CA VAL A 359 -5.32 -6.10 2.69
C VAL A 359 -6.60 -5.78 1.89
N ALA A 360 -6.49 -5.50 0.59
CA ALA A 360 -7.64 -5.18 -0.27
C ALA A 360 -8.58 -6.38 -0.52
N MET A 361 -8.09 -7.62 -0.38
CA MET A 361 -8.87 -8.85 -0.62
C MET A 361 -9.83 -9.24 0.51
N PHE A 362 -9.71 -8.67 1.73
CA PHE A 362 -10.43 -9.14 2.93
C PHE A 362 -11.51 -8.19 3.49
N SER A 363 -11.83 -7.08 2.81
CA SER A 363 -12.82 -6.11 3.28
C SER A 363 -14.26 -6.46 2.83
N LYS A 364 -14.94 -7.33 3.59
CA LYS A 364 -16.42 -7.40 3.58
C LYS A 364 -17.00 -6.52 4.70
N PRO A 365 -18.03 -5.69 4.44
CA PRO A 365 -18.76 -4.99 5.49
C PRO A 365 -19.84 -5.90 6.09
N LEU A 366 -19.89 -5.99 7.42
CA LEU A 366 -21.04 -6.53 8.15
C LEU A 366 -22.06 -5.41 8.37
N THR A 367 -23.15 -5.41 7.63
CA THR A 367 -24.38 -4.68 8.00
C THR A 367 -25.62 -5.43 7.54
N GLY A 368 -26.51 -5.74 8.49
CA GLY A 368 -27.96 -5.78 8.24
C GLY A 368 -28.67 -7.12 8.43
N LEU A 369 -29.50 -7.15 9.49
CA LEU A 369 -30.78 -7.87 9.65
C LEU A 369 -30.79 -9.29 10.24
N VAL A 370 -31.34 -9.34 11.47
CA VAL A 370 -32.04 -10.46 12.13
C VAL A 370 -33.31 -9.82 12.73
N PRO A 371 -34.47 -10.51 12.97
CA PRO A 371 -34.80 -11.94 12.81
C PRO A 371 -36.12 -12.24 12.08
N LEU A 372 -36.26 -13.46 11.53
CA LEU A 372 -37.31 -14.44 11.92
C LEU A 372 -37.23 -15.68 11.01
N LEU A 373 -36.76 -16.82 11.54
CA LEU A 373 -37.55 -18.06 11.67
C LEU A 373 -36.68 -19.17 12.25
N CYS A 374 -37.18 -19.77 13.33
CA CYS A 374 -36.63 -20.96 13.97
C CYS A 374 -36.57 -22.18 13.05
N ALA A 375 -35.72 -23.12 13.47
CA ALA A 375 -35.68 -24.55 13.16
C ALA A 375 -34.74 -24.99 12.03
N LEU A 376 -33.48 -25.28 12.38
CA LEU A 376 -33.00 -26.66 12.57
C LEU A 376 -31.56 -26.63 13.11
N LEU A 377 -31.30 -27.43 14.15
CA LEU A 377 -29.97 -27.59 14.73
C LEU A 377 -29.04 -28.33 13.75
N THR A 378 -27.96 -27.66 13.35
CA THR A 378 -26.69 -28.31 13.02
C THR A 378 -25.56 -27.51 13.67
N PHE A 379 -24.72 -28.19 14.44
CA PHE A 379 -23.60 -27.65 15.18
C PHE A 379 -22.65 -26.84 14.27
N ILE A 380 -22.74 -25.51 14.34
CA ILE A 380 -21.68 -24.62 13.90
C ILE A 380 -21.10 -24.00 15.18
N THR A 381 -19.93 -24.49 15.58
CA THR A 381 -19.10 -23.81 16.57
C THR A 381 -18.78 -22.41 16.03
N PRO A 382 -19.05 -21.32 16.76
CA PRO A 382 -18.59 -20.00 16.35
C PRO A 382 -17.06 -20.00 16.39
N ILE A 383 -16.42 -19.78 15.25
CA ILE A 383 -15.01 -19.38 15.23
C ILE A 383 -14.99 -17.99 15.86
N MET A 384 -14.67 -17.93 17.16
CA MET A 384 -14.32 -16.68 17.81
C MET A 384 -13.11 -16.11 17.05
N SER A 385 -13.29 -14.94 16.45
CA SER A 385 -12.18 -14.15 15.92
C SER A 385 -11.23 -13.87 17.08
N GLN A 386 -10.05 -14.48 17.07
CA GLN A 386 -9.06 -14.32 18.13
C GLN A 386 -8.49 -12.90 18.02
N SER A 387 -8.64 -12.10 19.07
CA SER A 387 -8.12 -10.72 19.11
C SER A 387 -6.60 -10.72 18.94
N GLN A 388 -6.07 -9.81 18.11
CA GLN A 388 -4.63 -9.63 17.89
C GLN A 388 -3.91 -9.22 19.19
N VAL A 389 -2.90 -9.99 19.60
CA VAL A 389 -2.04 -9.77 20.77
C VAL A 389 -1.02 -8.67 20.48
N ARG A 390 -1.04 -7.60 21.26
CA ARG A 390 -0.17 -6.42 21.12
C ARG A 390 1.06 -6.55 22.02
N ILE A 391 2.24 -6.49 21.44
CA ILE A 391 3.53 -6.77 22.08
C ILE A 391 4.34 -5.48 22.11
N MET A 392 4.61 -4.94 23.29
CA MET A 392 5.50 -3.78 23.45
C MET A 392 6.90 -4.25 23.82
N ALA A 393 7.90 -3.93 23.01
CA ALA A 393 9.30 -4.01 23.41
C ALA A 393 9.70 -2.70 24.09
N LEU A 394 9.79 -2.70 25.42
CA LEU A 394 10.09 -1.55 26.27
C LEU A 394 11.55 -1.59 26.73
N GLY A 395 12.29 -0.50 26.57
CA GLY A 395 13.65 -0.48 27.08
C GLY A 395 14.51 0.72 26.72
N ASP A 396 15.82 0.52 26.86
CA ASP A 396 16.84 1.50 26.51
C ASP A 396 17.35 1.31 25.08
N SER A 397 18.60 1.73 24.79
CA SER A 397 19.19 1.65 23.44
C SER A 397 19.28 0.22 22.93
N ILE A 398 19.55 -0.78 23.78
CA ILE A 398 19.62 -2.19 23.33
C ILE A 398 18.26 -2.67 22.84
N THR A 399 17.19 -2.17 23.45
CA THR A 399 15.86 -2.32 22.88
C THR A 399 15.79 -1.52 21.59
N GLY A 400 15.86 -0.19 21.66
CA GLY A 400 15.59 0.76 20.58
C GLY A 400 16.47 0.72 19.35
N SER A 401 17.76 0.97 19.50
CA SER A 401 18.78 1.05 18.44
C SER A 401 20.17 1.15 19.07
N PRO A 402 21.23 0.52 18.51
CA PRO A 402 21.28 -0.26 17.27
C PRO A 402 21.00 -1.76 17.47
N GLY A 403 20.49 -2.44 16.44
CA GLY A 403 20.42 -3.90 16.44
C GLY A 403 19.27 -4.51 15.65
N CYS A 404 19.47 -5.76 15.26
CA CYS A 404 18.60 -6.57 14.41
C CYS A 404 17.69 -7.55 15.17
N TRP A 405 17.88 -7.69 16.48
CA TRP A 405 17.30 -8.81 17.24
C TRP A 405 15.78 -8.89 17.19
N ARG A 406 15.06 -7.75 17.17
CA ARG A 406 13.58 -7.76 17.02
C ARG A 406 13.14 -8.28 15.67
N ALA A 407 13.89 -7.96 14.62
CA ALA A 407 13.62 -8.47 13.27
C ALA A 407 13.80 -9.98 13.23
N LEU A 408 14.89 -10.47 13.84
CA LEU A 408 15.19 -11.89 13.93
C LEU A 408 14.16 -12.63 14.80
N LEU A 409 13.73 -12.03 15.91
CA LEU A 409 12.68 -12.56 16.76
C LEU A 409 11.35 -12.63 16.01
N TYR A 410 10.97 -11.55 15.32
CA TYR A 410 9.78 -11.53 14.47
C TYR A 410 9.82 -12.65 13.42
N ARG A 411 10.95 -12.81 12.72
CA ARG A 411 11.13 -13.91 11.77
C ARG A 411 10.96 -15.29 12.41
N ARG A 412 11.48 -15.49 13.62
CA ARG A 412 11.31 -16.75 14.37
C ARG A 412 9.85 -17.00 14.71
N LEU A 413 9.11 -15.97 15.14
CA LEU A 413 7.65 -16.05 15.38
C LEU A 413 6.89 -16.42 14.11
N GLN A 414 7.20 -15.76 12.99
CA GLN A 414 6.57 -16.07 11.69
C GLN A 414 6.85 -17.51 11.27
N THR A 415 8.10 -17.96 11.39
CA THR A 415 8.53 -19.33 11.05
C THR A 415 7.81 -20.37 11.92
N ALA A 416 7.50 -20.04 13.17
CA ALA A 416 6.78 -20.90 14.10
C ALA A 416 5.25 -20.85 13.94
N GLY A 417 4.74 -20.21 12.89
CA GLY A 417 3.30 -20.10 12.61
C GLY A 417 2.56 -19.08 13.49
N ILE A 418 3.28 -18.23 14.21
CA ILE A 418 2.72 -17.16 15.04
C ILE A 418 2.71 -15.88 14.20
N THR A 419 1.82 -15.86 13.21
CA THR A 419 1.86 -14.90 12.09
C THR A 419 0.82 -13.79 12.22
N ASN A 420 -0.45 -14.15 12.36
CA ASN A 420 -1.57 -13.23 12.11
C ASN A 420 -2.23 -12.63 13.36
N ASN A 421 -1.88 -13.13 14.55
CA ASN A 421 -2.49 -12.73 15.81
C ASN A 421 -1.54 -11.97 16.73
N THR A 422 -0.44 -11.40 16.21
CA THR A 422 0.50 -10.59 17.00
C THR A 422 0.82 -9.27 16.33
N LYS A 423 0.99 -8.20 17.11
CA LYS A 423 1.39 -6.86 16.64
C LYS A 423 2.41 -6.24 17.58
N PHE A 424 3.58 -5.86 17.08
CA PHE A 424 4.52 -5.06 17.84
C PHE A 424 4.03 -3.61 17.93
N VAL A 425 4.15 -3.00 19.11
CA VAL A 425 3.60 -1.66 19.41
C VAL A 425 4.60 -0.82 20.21
N GLY A 426 4.51 0.49 20.04
CA GLY A 426 5.32 1.49 20.74
C GLY A 426 5.42 2.77 19.91
N SER A 427 5.98 3.82 20.50
CA SER A 427 6.09 5.15 19.88
C SER A 427 7.15 5.23 18.79
N LEU A 428 8.12 4.30 18.77
CA LEU A 428 9.23 4.29 17.83
C LEU A 428 9.02 3.25 16.73
N PRO A 429 9.45 3.56 15.49
CA PRO A 429 9.33 2.64 14.38
C PRO A 429 10.32 1.47 14.48
N ALA A 430 10.10 0.46 13.65
CA ALA A 430 11.04 -0.64 13.44
C ALA A 430 12.38 -0.10 12.91
N GLN A 431 13.49 -0.59 13.46
CA GLN A 431 14.84 -0.27 12.96
C GLN A 431 15.22 -1.20 11.80
N GLY A 432 16.04 -0.71 10.86
CA GLY A 432 16.45 -1.48 9.68
C GLY A 432 17.27 -2.72 10.04
N CYS A 433 16.95 -3.85 9.40
CA CYS A 433 17.68 -5.13 9.56
C CYS A 433 17.85 -5.91 8.24
N GLY A 434 17.73 -5.24 7.08
CA GLY A 434 17.85 -5.89 5.77
C GLY A 434 16.64 -6.74 5.34
N PHE A 435 15.54 -6.72 6.11
CA PHE A 435 14.24 -7.28 5.73
C PHE A 435 13.11 -6.59 6.54
N PRO A 436 11.88 -6.51 6.00
CA PRO A 436 10.74 -5.94 6.73
C PRO A 436 10.29 -6.88 7.84
N TYR A 437 9.84 -6.29 8.94
CA TYR A 437 9.25 -6.98 10.08
C TYR A 437 8.37 -6.02 10.86
N ASP A 438 7.42 -6.56 11.62
CA ASP A 438 6.69 -5.76 12.61
C ASP A 438 7.60 -5.55 13.83
N GLY A 439 8.05 -4.31 14.02
CA GLY A 439 9.13 -3.96 14.94
C GLY A 439 8.93 -2.65 15.70
N ALA A 440 7.70 -2.12 15.72
CA ALA A 440 7.40 -0.95 16.54
C ALA A 440 7.75 -1.23 18.01
N ASN A 441 8.27 -0.23 18.70
CA ASN A 441 8.88 -0.43 20.01
C ASN A 441 8.87 0.85 20.85
N GLU A 442 9.18 0.68 22.12
CA GLU A 442 9.31 1.72 23.12
C GLU A 442 10.73 1.70 23.69
N GLY A 443 11.73 1.62 22.81
CA GLY A 443 13.15 1.56 23.16
C GLY A 443 13.86 2.91 23.00
N HIS A 444 14.16 3.60 24.10
CA HIS A 444 14.70 4.96 24.05
C HIS A 444 16.19 5.00 24.41
N GLY A 445 17.02 5.47 23.49
CA GLY A 445 18.46 5.61 23.73
C GLY A 445 18.77 6.51 24.93
N GLY A 446 19.68 6.08 25.79
CA GLY A 446 20.09 6.83 26.99
C GLY A 446 19.06 6.87 28.13
N ILE A 447 17.85 6.30 27.95
CA ILE A 447 16.82 6.36 29.00
C ILE A 447 17.15 5.43 30.17
N LEU A 448 16.80 5.86 31.38
CA LEU A 448 16.91 5.09 32.61
C LEU A 448 15.51 4.63 33.06
N ALA A 449 15.40 3.46 33.68
CA ALA A 449 14.19 3.01 34.37
C ALA A 449 13.76 4.01 35.45
N THR A 450 14.72 4.49 36.24
CA THR A 450 14.51 5.52 37.26
C THR A 450 14.04 6.86 36.66
N GLN A 451 14.45 7.17 35.43
CA GLN A 451 13.98 8.35 34.70
C GLN A 451 12.56 8.18 34.18
N ILE A 452 12.20 7.02 33.61
CA ILE A 452 10.84 6.72 33.14
C ILE A 452 9.83 6.93 34.26
N VAL A 453 10.18 6.50 35.48
CA VAL A 453 9.31 6.67 36.65
C VAL A 453 9.27 8.12 37.14
N SER A 454 10.42 8.76 37.33
CA SER A 454 10.44 10.14 37.85
C SER A 454 9.76 11.14 36.90
N GLN A 455 9.77 10.88 35.59
CA GLN A 455 9.11 11.71 34.57
C GLN A 455 7.71 11.20 34.18
N LYS A 456 7.24 10.09 34.77
CA LYS A 456 5.92 9.48 34.51
C LYS A 456 5.62 9.27 33.01
N LEU A 457 6.58 8.73 32.28
CA LEU A 457 6.47 8.59 30.81
C LEU A 457 5.61 7.39 30.39
N LEU A 458 5.74 6.27 31.10
CA LEU A 458 5.14 4.99 30.71
C LEU A 458 3.59 5.02 30.61
N PRO A 459 2.82 5.69 31.48
CA PRO A 459 1.36 5.73 31.34
C PRO A 459 0.89 6.30 29.99
N GLY A 460 1.60 7.30 29.44
CA GLY A 460 1.28 7.84 28.12
C GLY A 460 1.52 6.83 27.00
N TRP A 461 2.64 6.11 27.06
CA TRP A 461 2.98 5.05 26.10
C TRP A 461 1.99 3.88 26.18
N LEU A 462 1.60 3.46 27.38
CA LEU A 462 0.62 2.40 27.60
C LEU A 462 -0.76 2.78 27.05
N SER A 463 -1.22 4.00 27.31
CA SER A 463 -2.52 4.50 26.82
C SER A 463 -2.60 4.53 25.29
N SER A 464 -1.50 4.92 24.64
CA SER A 464 -1.39 4.97 23.17
C SER A 464 -1.25 3.58 22.55
N ALA A 465 -0.31 2.78 23.05
CA ALA A 465 0.08 1.51 22.45
C ALA A 465 -0.82 0.34 22.86
N LYS A 466 -1.49 0.43 24.02
CA LYS A 466 -2.41 -0.59 24.58
C LYS A 466 -1.86 -2.02 24.47
N PRO A 467 -0.69 -2.32 25.05
CA PRO A 467 -0.10 -3.66 24.95
C PRO A 467 -0.84 -4.72 25.77
N ASP A 468 -0.81 -5.94 25.28
CA ASP A 468 -1.22 -7.17 25.98
C ASP A 468 -0.03 -7.87 26.63
N VAL A 469 1.15 -7.75 26.01
CA VAL A 469 2.43 -8.29 26.47
C VAL A 469 3.47 -7.18 26.45
N VAL A 470 4.26 -7.05 27.52
CA VAL A 470 5.43 -6.15 27.55
C VAL A 470 6.70 -6.99 27.70
N MET A 471 7.64 -6.81 26.78
CA MET A 471 9.00 -7.32 26.86
C MET A 471 9.93 -6.20 27.31
N MET A 472 10.51 -6.32 28.50
CA MET A 472 11.33 -5.29 29.11
C MET A 472 12.80 -5.69 29.13
N HIS A 473 13.62 -5.03 28.31
CA HIS A 473 15.08 -5.05 28.38
C HIS A 473 15.57 -3.62 28.66
N LEU A 474 15.73 -3.32 29.95
CA LEU A 474 15.88 -1.95 30.45
C LEU A 474 16.82 -1.96 31.66
N GLY A 475 17.58 -0.91 31.91
CA GLY A 475 18.44 -0.81 33.09
C GLY A 475 19.94 -0.85 32.77
N THR A 476 20.28 -1.03 31.49
CA THR A 476 21.65 -0.90 30.97
C THR A 476 22.20 0.49 31.32
N ASN A 477 21.40 1.54 31.05
CA ASN A 477 21.81 2.91 31.36
C ASN A 477 21.76 3.22 32.85
N ASP A 478 20.87 2.62 33.63
CA ASP A 478 20.85 2.81 35.09
C ASP A 478 22.14 2.25 35.71
N VAL A 479 22.54 1.04 35.30
CA VAL A 479 23.81 0.41 35.68
C VAL A 479 25.01 1.28 35.27
N TRP A 480 24.98 1.81 34.04
CA TRP A 480 26.00 2.73 33.54
C TRP A 480 26.14 3.97 34.44
N ASN A 481 25.00 4.52 34.87
CA ASN A 481 24.91 5.69 35.73
C ASN A 481 25.01 5.36 37.24
N ASN A 482 25.53 4.18 37.59
CA ASN A 482 25.78 3.75 38.97
C ASN A 482 24.53 3.80 39.86
N ARG A 483 23.35 3.51 39.31
CA ARG A 483 22.14 3.26 40.11
C ARG A 483 22.22 1.90 40.76
N SER A 484 21.78 1.82 42.02
CA SER A 484 21.78 0.55 42.76
C SER A 484 20.70 -0.38 42.21
N PRO A 485 20.87 -1.72 42.33
CA PRO A 485 19.81 -2.66 41.98
C PRO A 485 18.48 -2.33 42.68
N GLU A 486 18.51 -1.90 43.94
CA GLU A 486 17.33 -1.53 44.71
C GLU A 486 16.59 -0.34 44.08
N GLU A 487 17.31 0.72 43.68
CA GLU A 487 16.70 1.88 43.00
C GLU A 487 16.03 1.47 41.67
N ILE A 488 16.69 0.62 40.89
CA ILE A 488 16.19 0.14 39.60
C ILE A 488 14.94 -0.72 39.80
N LEU A 489 14.95 -1.62 40.80
CA LEU A 489 13.84 -2.53 41.07
C LEU A 489 12.63 -1.81 41.68
N VAL A 490 12.83 -0.73 42.43
CA VAL A 490 11.73 0.17 42.83
C VAL A 490 11.09 0.78 41.58
N ALA A 491 11.88 1.27 40.62
CA ALA A 491 11.36 1.81 39.38
C ALA A 491 10.62 0.75 38.55
N TYR A 492 11.16 -0.46 38.43
CA TYR A 492 10.46 -1.58 37.80
C TYR A 492 9.13 -1.89 38.48
N GLY A 493 9.09 -1.89 39.82
CA GLY A 493 7.88 -2.11 40.59
C GLY A 493 6.77 -1.13 40.23
N GLN A 494 7.11 0.16 40.18
CA GLN A 494 6.16 1.22 39.79
C GLN A 494 5.71 1.09 38.33
N MET A 495 6.60 0.71 37.42
CA MET A 495 6.24 0.48 36.01
C MET A 495 5.27 -0.71 35.87
N VAL A 496 5.47 -1.79 36.62
CA VAL A 496 4.54 -2.93 36.67
C VAL A 496 3.16 -2.48 37.18
N ASP A 497 3.11 -1.59 38.17
CA ASP A 497 1.84 -1.06 38.68
C ASP A 497 1.09 -0.27 37.59
N TRP A 498 1.77 0.63 36.87
CA TRP A 498 1.16 1.33 35.73
C TRP A 498 0.74 0.41 34.57
N MET A 499 1.52 -0.64 34.29
CA MET A 499 1.15 -1.67 33.31
C MET A 499 -0.18 -2.33 33.70
N ARG A 500 -0.33 -2.71 34.97
CA ARG A 500 -1.55 -3.34 35.50
C ARG A 500 -2.73 -2.39 35.61
N GLU A 501 -2.49 -1.12 35.91
CA GLU A 501 -3.51 -0.06 35.84
C GLU A 501 -4.02 0.10 34.40
N SER A 502 -3.13 0.05 33.40
CA SER A 502 -3.52 0.13 32.00
C SER A 502 -4.28 -1.12 31.53
N LYS A 503 -3.88 -2.31 32.03
CA LYS A 503 -4.54 -3.58 31.74
C LYS A 503 -4.22 -4.59 32.84
N ALA A 504 -5.24 -4.93 33.63
CA ALA A 504 -5.09 -5.83 34.78
C ALA A 504 -4.50 -7.20 34.41
N SER A 505 -4.75 -7.68 33.20
CA SER A 505 -4.30 -8.98 32.67
C SER A 505 -3.02 -8.93 31.82
N ILE A 506 -2.27 -7.82 31.86
CA ILE A 506 -1.06 -7.66 31.04
C ILE A 506 0.00 -8.69 31.43
N LYS A 507 0.60 -9.36 30.44
CA LYS A 507 1.70 -10.32 30.64
C LYS A 507 3.04 -9.58 30.54
N ILE A 508 3.95 -9.80 31.48
CA ILE A 508 5.20 -9.03 31.58
C ILE A 508 6.38 -10.00 31.49
N LEU A 509 7.28 -9.76 30.54
CA LEU A 509 8.52 -10.50 30.36
C LEU A 509 9.69 -9.56 30.68
N VAL A 510 10.49 -9.88 31.70
CA VAL A 510 11.61 -9.02 32.15
C VAL A 510 12.92 -9.73 31.91
N ALA A 511 13.82 -9.10 31.17
CA ALA A 511 15.15 -9.67 30.91
C ALA A 511 16.02 -9.63 32.17
N GLN A 512 16.75 -10.70 32.42
CA GLN A 512 18.13 -10.54 32.87
C GLN A 512 18.89 -9.93 31.70
N ILE A 513 19.31 -8.67 31.85
CA ILE A 513 19.90 -7.89 30.76
C ILE A 513 21.24 -8.51 30.33
N ILE A 514 21.61 -8.28 29.06
CA ILE A 514 22.87 -8.80 28.53
C ILE A 514 24.06 -8.19 29.32
N PRO A 515 25.18 -8.93 29.47
CA PRO A 515 26.38 -8.36 30.08
C PRO A 515 26.90 -7.20 29.24
N MET A 516 27.59 -6.25 29.88
CA MET A 516 28.33 -5.20 29.20
C MET A 516 29.75 -5.10 29.75
N ASN A 517 30.70 -4.80 28.86
CA ASN A 517 32.11 -4.60 29.18
C ASN A 517 32.70 -3.47 28.32
N PRO A 518 32.19 -2.23 28.43
CA PRO A 518 32.71 -1.08 27.71
C PRO A 518 34.08 -0.65 28.27
N PRO A 519 34.99 -0.09 27.45
CA PRO A 519 36.32 0.30 27.91
C PRO A 519 36.31 1.43 28.96
N ASN A 520 35.24 2.25 28.99
CA ASN A 520 35.09 3.41 29.86
C ASN A 520 34.19 3.18 31.09
N CYS A 521 33.75 1.94 31.36
CA CYS A 521 33.06 1.61 32.60
C CYS A 521 33.41 0.18 33.07
N ARG A 522 34.49 0.05 33.83
CA ARG A 522 35.01 -1.26 34.29
C ARG A 522 34.09 -1.94 35.29
N GLU A 523 33.34 -1.16 36.06
CA GLU A 523 32.42 -1.62 37.10
C GLU A 523 31.07 -2.07 36.51
N CYS A 524 30.74 -1.65 35.28
CA CYS A 524 29.44 -1.90 34.66
C CYS A 524 29.13 -3.40 34.54
N GLY A 525 30.13 -4.23 34.19
CA GLY A 525 29.94 -5.68 34.12
C GLY A 525 29.52 -6.30 35.46
N GLN A 526 30.11 -5.85 36.57
CA GLN A 526 29.73 -6.32 37.91
C GLN A 526 28.36 -5.78 38.33
N ARG A 527 28.06 -4.53 37.99
CA ARG A 527 26.75 -3.93 38.29
C ARG A 527 25.61 -4.62 37.54
N VAL A 528 25.81 -5.03 36.28
CA VAL A 528 24.86 -5.89 35.55
C VAL A 528 24.62 -7.20 36.29
N GLN A 529 25.68 -7.86 36.77
CA GLN A 529 25.53 -9.11 37.53
C GLN A 529 24.72 -8.89 38.83
N ASN A 530 24.97 -7.80 39.54
CA ASN A 530 24.25 -7.46 40.76
C ASN A 530 22.75 -7.24 40.48
N LEU A 531 22.41 -6.50 39.42
CA LEU A 531 21.02 -6.31 38.99
C LEU A 531 20.37 -7.64 38.58
N ASN A 532 21.02 -8.40 37.69
CA ASN A 532 20.49 -9.68 37.20
C ASN A 532 20.30 -10.71 38.32
N LYS A 533 21.11 -10.67 39.37
CA LYS A 533 20.95 -11.52 40.57
C LYS A 533 19.70 -11.14 41.38
N ALA A 534 19.34 -9.86 41.40
CA ALA A 534 18.21 -9.35 42.18
C ALA A 534 16.86 -9.48 41.46
N ILE A 535 16.84 -9.44 40.11
CA ILE A 535 15.61 -9.52 39.30
C ILE A 535 14.72 -10.72 39.63
N PRO A 536 15.21 -11.97 39.79
CA PRO A 536 14.34 -13.12 40.09
C PRO A 536 13.56 -12.99 41.39
N GLY A 537 14.21 -12.51 42.46
CA GLY A 537 13.57 -12.32 43.76
C GLY A 537 12.51 -11.22 43.71
N TRP A 538 12.82 -10.10 43.05
CA TRP A 538 11.86 -9.02 42.84
C TRP A 538 10.65 -9.47 41.99
N ALA A 539 10.90 -10.16 40.87
CA ALA A 539 9.86 -10.63 39.98
C ALA A 539 8.91 -11.59 40.70
N ALA A 540 9.45 -12.54 41.48
CA ALA A 540 8.66 -13.44 42.31
C ALA A 540 7.79 -12.68 43.32
N GLY A 541 8.33 -11.64 43.97
CA GLY A 541 7.60 -10.81 44.92
C GLY A 541 6.48 -9.95 44.33
N LYS A 542 6.55 -9.62 43.03
CA LYS A 542 5.56 -8.78 42.33
C LYS A 542 4.62 -9.60 41.43
N ASN A 543 4.91 -10.89 41.19
CA ASN A 543 4.17 -11.78 40.30
C ASN A 543 2.71 -12.01 40.76
N SER A 544 1.79 -12.20 39.82
CA SER A 544 0.43 -12.64 40.10
C SER A 544 -0.09 -13.58 39.01
N THR A 545 -1.14 -14.36 39.30
CA THR A 545 -1.77 -15.24 38.31
C THR A 545 -2.42 -14.45 37.16
N GLU A 546 -3.03 -13.31 37.47
CA GLU A 546 -3.74 -12.47 36.49
C GLU A 546 -2.79 -11.69 35.58
N SER A 547 -1.64 -11.24 36.11
CA SER A 547 -0.60 -10.51 35.38
C SER A 547 0.77 -11.10 35.71
N PRO A 548 1.14 -12.22 35.05
CA PRO A 548 2.37 -12.92 35.34
C PRO A 548 3.59 -12.13 34.89
N ILE A 549 4.65 -12.18 35.71
CA ILE A 549 5.99 -11.69 35.44
C ILE A 549 6.88 -12.90 35.19
N THR A 550 7.37 -13.03 33.96
CA THR A 550 8.34 -14.07 33.59
C THR A 550 9.72 -13.45 33.46
N VAL A 551 10.69 -13.99 34.21
CA VAL A 551 12.09 -13.61 34.03
C VAL A 551 12.66 -14.34 32.81
N VAL A 552 13.27 -13.59 31.91
CA VAL A 552 13.86 -14.09 30.66
C VAL A 552 15.38 -13.99 30.75
N ASP A 553 16.04 -15.15 30.68
CA ASP A 553 17.50 -15.19 30.69
C ASP A 553 18.07 -14.87 29.30
N CYS A 554 18.45 -13.60 29.11
CA CYS A 554 19.22 -13.15 27.95
C CYS A 554 20.71 -13.01 28.25
N TRP A 555 21.15 -13.30 29.48
CA TRP A 555 22.50 -13.09 29.98
C TRP A 555 23.40 -14.32 29.79
N THR A 556 22.90 -15.51 30.12
CA THR A 556 23.70 -16.75 30.11
C THR A 556 24.25 -17.06 28.72
N GLY A 557 25.57 -17.23 28.64
CA GLY A 557 26.27 -17.57 27.39
C GLY A 557 26.40 -16.40 26.41
N PHE A 558 26.15 -15.17 26.85
CA PHE A 558 26.45 -13.96 26.07
C PHE A 558 27.90 -13.52 26.31
N ASP A 559 28.73 -13.54 25.28
CA ASP A 559 30.13 -13.12 25.35
C ASP A 559 30.29 -11.70 24.81
N THR A 560 30.55 -10.72 25.69
CA THR A 560 30.65 -9.31 25.30
C THR A 560 31.71 -9.08 24.23
N SER A 561 32.83 -9.82 24.23
CA SER A 561 33.92 -9.63 23.28
C SER A 561 33.58 -10.10 21.87
N ARG A 562 32.67 -11.06 21.75
CA ARG A 562 32.27 -11.67 20.46
C ARG A 562 30.90 -11.20 19.98
N MET A 563 30.04 -10.76 20.89
CA MET A 563 28.63 -10.51 20.63
C MET A 563 28.23 -9.03 20.74
N THR A 564 29.18 -8.12 21.04
CA THR A 564 28.95 -6.67 20.98
C THR A 564 29.87 -5.99 19.97
N GLY A 565 29.50 -4.77 19.56
CA GLY A 565 30.38 -3.91 18.75
C GLY A 565 31.27 -2.98 19.59
N ASP A 566 30.79 -2.57 20.76
CA ASP A 566 31.38 -1.53 21.61
C ASP A 566 31.46 -1.91 23.10
N GLY A 567 31.22 -3.18 23.42
CA GLY A 567 31.10 -3.67 24.79
C GLY A 567 29.69 -3.56 25.38
N VAL A 568 28.71 -2.99 24.66
CA VAL A 568 27.34 -2.75 25.16
C VAL A 568 26.30 -3.24 24.16
N HIS A 569 26.38 -2.76 22.92
CA HIS A 569 25.36 -2.94 21.90
C HIS A 569 25.63 -4.23 21.10
N PRO A 570 24.61 -5.10 20.92
CA PRO A 570 24.77 -6.35 20.21
C PRO A 570 25.22 -6.17 18.75
N ASN A 571 26.25 -6.92 18.35
CA ASN A 571 26.58 -7.13 16.94
C ASN A 571 25.68 -8.24 16.35
N ASN A 572 25.96 -8.74 15.14
CA ASN A 572 25.14 -9.77 14.51
C ASN A 572 24.98 -11.05 15.36
N ALA A 573 26.05 -11.54 15.99
CA ALA A 573 25.99 -12.72 16.85
C ALA A 573 25.19 -12.46 18.14
N GLY A 574 25.37 -11.27 18.74
CA GLY A 574 24.56 -10.86 19.90
C GLY A 574 23.08 -10.68 19.56
N ASN A 575 22.77 -10.17 18.36
CA ASN A 575 21.40 -10.01 17.90
C ASN A 575 20.68 -11.36 17.73
N GLU A 576 21.36 -12.38 17.20
CA GLU A 576 20.82 -13.75 17.14
C GLU A 576 20.58 -14.36 18.52
N LYS A 577 21.53 -14.17 19.45
CA LYS A 577 21.40 -14.63 20.84
C LYS A 577 20.20 -13.97 21.54
N LEU A 578 20.06 -12.65 21.38
CA LEU A 578 18.98 -11.87 21.99
C LEU A 578 17.63 -12.23 21.38
N ALA A 579 17.54 -12.43 20.06
CA ALA A 579 16.34 -12.95 19.43
C ALA A 579 15.97 -14.35 19.94
N GLY A 580 16.96 -15.20 20.17
CA GLY A 580 16.79 -16.56 20.69
C GLY A 580 16.26 -16.60 22.13
N CYS A 581 16.79 -15.79 23.05
CA CYS A 581 16.32 -15.80 24.45
C CYS A 581 14.86 -15.36 24.59
N TRP A 582 14.42 -14.41 23.75
CA TRP A 582 13.06 -13.89 23.80
C TRP A 582 12.00 -14.83 23.21
N PHE A 583 12.40 -15.68 22.27
CA PHE A 583 11.46 -16.44 21.45
C PHE A 583 10.52 -17.32 22.28
N GLU A 584 11.03 -18.31 23.03
CA GLU A 584 10.19 -19.24 23.78
C GLU A 584 9.31 -18.56 24.86
N PRO A 585 9.84 -17.65 25.70
CA PRO A 585 9.02 -16.92 26.67
C PRO A 585 7.90 -16.10 26.01
N LEU A 586 8.18 -15.46 24.88
CA LEU A 586 7.19 -14.69 24.15
C LEU A 586 6.12 -15.59 23.53
N VAL A 587 6.49 -16.73 22.94
CA VAL A 587 5.52 -17.71 22.44
C VAL A 587 4.56 -18.17 23.54
N LYS A 588 5.08 -18.44 24.74
CA LYS A 588 4.26 -18.82 25.91
C LYS A 588 3.36 -17.69 26.40
N ALA A 589 3.78 -16.44 26.25
CA ALA A 589 2.96 -15.28 26.59
C ALA A 589 1.88 -14.97 25.54
N ILE A 590 2.10 -15.32 24.28
CA ILE A 590 1.12 -15.12 23.21
C ILE A 590 0.01 -16.18 23.26
N LYS A 591 0.39 -17.43 23.52
CA LYS A 591 -0.55 -18.54 23.73
C LYS A 591 -1.24 -18.43 25.09
#